data_AF-J0Q880-F1
#
_entry.id   AF-J0Q880-F1
#
_cell.length_a   1.000
_cell.length_b   1.000
_cell.length_c   1.000
_cell.angle_alpha   90.00
_cell.angle_beta   90.00
_cell.angle_gamma   90.00
#
_symmetry.space_group_name_H-M   'P 1'
#
loop_
_entity.id
_entity.type
_entity.pdbx_description
1 polymer ?
#
loop_
_entity_poly.entity_id
_entity_poly.type
_entity_poly.pdbx_seq_one_letter_code
_entity_poly.pdbx_strand_id
1 'polypeptide(L)' 'MESKAKDNLSSITPEELKKRREAVDAVINTHAIEGIMLHPTTLKILEEYARGETSLEEFNTLMDNATL' A
#
# COMPACT_ATOMS: atom_id res chain seq x y z
N MET A 1 -25.92 -0.98 4.44
CA MET A 1 -24.95 -2.05 4.13
C MET A 1 -23.60 -1.49 4.57
N GLU A 2 -23.30 -1.60 5.85
CA GLU A 2 -22.06 -1.07 6.43
C GLU A 2 -20.89 -1.89 5.89
N SER A 3 -19.90 -1.19 5.37
CA SER A 3 -18.78 -1.71 4.61
C SER A 3 -17.85 -2.53 5.51
N LYS A 4 -17.83 -3.85 5.29
CA LYS A 4 -16.89 -4.82 5.90
C LYS A 4 -15.41 -4.41 5.79
N ALA A 5 -15.07 -3.47 4.90
CA ALA A 5 -13.73 -2.92 4.74
C ALA A 5 -13.26 -2.10 5.97
N LYS A 6 -14.15 -1.35 6.63
CA LYS A 6 -13.77 -0.51 7.79
C LYS A 6 -13.45 -1.34 9.03
N ASP A 7 -14.07 -2.50 9.19
CA ASP A 7 -13.82 -3.39 10.33
C ASP A 7 -12.42 -4.05 10.27
N ASN A 8 -11.84 -4.20 9.08
CA ASN A 8 -10.52 -4.80 8.88
C ASN A 8 -9.34 -3.86 9.23
N LEU A 9 -9.56 -2.54 9.27
CA LEU A 9 -8.53 -1.57 9.71
C LEU A 9 -8.33 -1.62 11.23
N SER A 10 -9.38 -1.96 11.98
CA SER A 10 -9.38 -2.02 13.45
C SER A 10 -8.53 -3.17 14.05
N SER A 11 -7.97 -4.06 13.23
CA SER A 11 -7.28 -5.28 13.68
C SER A 11 -5.86 -5.46 13.12
N ILE A 12 -5.27 -4.44 12.50
CA ILE A 12 -3.89 -4.53 11.99
C ILE A 12 -2.90 -4.61 13.16
N THR A 13 -2.09 -5.65 13.16
CA THR A 13 -1.05 -5.85 14.17
C THR A 13 0.25 -5.13 13.77
N PRO A 14 1.13 -4.81 14.74
CA PRO A 14 2.45 -4.26 14.43
C PRO A 14 3.31 -5.16 13.53
N GLU A 15 3.16 -6.49 13.63
CA GLU A 15 3.87 -7.45 12.78
C GLU A 15 3.38 -7.38 11.32
N GLU A 16 2.07 -7.21 11.13
CA GLU A 16 1.48 -7.00 9.81
C GLU A 16 1.98 -5.69 9.18
N LEU A 17 1.99 -4.58 9.94
CA LEU A 17 2.56 -3.31 9.47
C LEU A 17 4.03 -3.44 9.06
N LYS A 18 4.81 -4.21 9.83
CA LYS A 18 6.22 -4.47 9.50
C LYS A 18 6.34 -5.20 8.16
N LYS A 19 5.55 -6.26 7.94
CA LYS A 19 5.54 -7.00 6.66
C LYS A 19 5.14 -6.12 5.49
N ARG A 20 4.13 -5.26 5.67
CA ARG A 20 3.71 -4.30 4.64
C ARG A 20 4.82 -3.30 4.31
N ARG A 21 5.50 -2.75 5.32
CA ARG A 21 6.65 -1.85 5.11
C ARG A 21 7.76 -2.54 4.34
N GLU A 22 8.15 -3.75 4.74
CA GLU A 22 9.18 -4.54 4.05
C GLU A 22 8.81 -4.80 2.58
N ALA A 23 7.55 -5.12 2.30
CA ALA A 23 7.06 -5.33 0.93
C ALA A 23 7.12 -4.04 0.09
N VAL A 24 6.67 -2.90 0.64
CA VAL A 24 6.71 -1.61 -0.06
C VAL A 24 8.14 -1.16 -0.33
N ASP A 25 9.03 -1.28 0.65
CA ASP A 25 10.44 -0.94 0.49
C ASP A 25 11.11 -1.82 -0.57
N ALA A 26 10.78 -3.12 -0.62
CA ALA A 26 11.28 -4.03 -1.66
C ALA A 26 10.82 -3.61 -3.06
N VAL A 27 9.55 -3.19 -3.23
CA VAL A 27 9.02 -2.70 -4.51
C VAL A 27 9.77 -1.44 -4.95
N ILE A 28 9.92 -0.45 -4.07
CA ILE A 28 10.62 0.80 -4.37
C ILE A 28 12.07 0.51 -4.76
N ASN A 29 12.76 -0.31 -3.96
CA ASN A 29 14.16 -0.64 -4.20
C ASN A 29 14.36 -1.41 -5.51
N THR A 30 13.46 -2.34 -5.86
CA THR A 30 13.55 -3.10 -7.11
C THR A 30 13.50 -2.16 -8.33
N HIS A 31 12.57 -1.20 -8.35
CA HIS A 31 12.50 -0.22 -9.44
C HIS A 31 13.69 0.75 -9.43
N ALA A 32 14.13 1.18 -8.24
CA ALA A 32 15.28 2.07 -8.10
C ALA A 32 16.58 1.43 -8.61
N ILE A 33 16.78 0.12 -8.40
CA ILE A 33 17.92 -0.64 -8.95
C ILE A 33 17.91 -0.62 -10.48
N GLU A 34 16.72 -0.64 -11.09
CA GLU A 34 16.55 -0.50 -12.54
C GLU A 34 16.64 0.95 -13.04
N GLY A 35 16.88 1.92 -12.15
CA GLY A 35 16.89 3.34 -12.48
C GLY A 35 15.51 3.93 -12.75
N ILE A 36 14.45 3.22 -12.35
CA ILE A 36 13.06 3.61 -12.55
C ILE A 36 12.53 4.26 -11.27
N MET A 37 12.10 5.52 -11.40
CA MET A 37 11.39 6.21 -10.33
C MET A 37 9.88 5.96 -10.47
N LEU A 38 9.26 5.43 -9.42
CA LEU A 38 7.80 5.26 -9.40
C LEU A 38 7.09 6.62 -9.43
N HIS A 39 5.93 6.66 -10.08
CA HIS A 39 5.11 7.87 -10.14
C HIS A 39 4.68 8.32 -8.73
N PRO A 40 4.59 9.63 -8.43
CA PRO A 40 4.21 10.11 -7.11
C PRO A 40 2.87 9.57 -6.59
N THR A 41 1.89 9.38 -7.47
CA THR A 41 0.59 8.75 -7.10
C THR A 41 0.80 7.32 -6.59
N THR A 42 1.64 6.53 -7.26
CA THR A 42 1.97 5.17 -6.85
C THR A 42 2.66 5.16 -5.48
N LEU A 43 3.62 6.07 -5.26
CA LEU A 43 4.31 6.20 -3.98
C LEU A 43 3.35 6.54 -2.84
N LYS A 44 2.37 7.42 -3.09
CA LYS A 44 1.34 7.76 -2.10
C LYS A 44 0.49 6.56 -1.72
N ILE A 45 0.01 5.80 -2.70
CA ILE A 45 -0.84 4.62 -2.47
C ILE A 45 -0.07 3.54 -1.68
N LEU A 46 1.21 3.31 -2.03
CA LEU A 46 2.08 2.37 -1.31
C LEU A 46 2.30 2.80 0.15
N GLU A 47 2.50 4.09 0.41
CA GLU A 47 2.72 4.60 1.77
C GLU A 47 1.46 4.46 2.66
N GLU A 48 0.29 4.79 2.12
CA GLU A 48 -1.00 4.61 2.82
C GLU A 48 -1.23 3.13 3.21
N TYR A 49 -0.88 2.20 2.31
CA TYR A 49 -0.94 0.77 2.61
C TYR A 49 0.07 0.32 3.67
N ALA A 50 1.33 0.79 3.59
CA ALA A 50 2.37 0.48 4.56
C ALA A 50 2.06 0.99 5.97
N ARG A 51 1.35 2.11 6.08
CA ARG A 51 0.89 2.68 7.36
C ARG A 51 -0.35 2.00 7.91
N GLY A 52 -0.96 1.09 7.14
CA GLY A 52 -2.23 0.45 7.50
C GLY A 52 -3.40 1.42 7.46
N GLU A 53 -3.32 2.49 6.66
CA GLU A 53 -4.44 3.42 6.44
C GLU A 53 -5.43 2.87 5.40
N THR A 54 -4.97 1.90 4.59
CA THR A 54 -5.79 1.17 3.63
C THR A 54 -5.69 -0.35 3.85
N SER A 55 -6.79 -1.04 3.57
CA SER A 55 -6.79 -2.51 3.41
C SER A 55 -6.12 -2.92 2.10
N LEU A 56 -5.79 -4.21 1.94
CA LEU A 56 -5.24 -4.72 0.67
C LEU A 56 -6.24 -4.57 -0.49
N GLU A 57 -7.54 -4.72 -0.22
CA GLU A 57 -8.59 -4.53 -1.22
C GLU A 57 -8.68 -3.07 -1.69
N GLU A 58 -8.63 -2.12 -0.75
CA GLU A 58 -8.61 -0.69 -1.08
C GLU A 58 -7.31 -0.30 -1.80
N PHE A 59 -6.16 -0.83 -1.37
CA PHE A 59 -4.88 -0.65 -2.06
C PHE A 59 -4.98 -1.11 -3.53
N ASN A 60 -5.49 -2.32 -3.78
CA ASN A 60 -5.66 -2.85 -5.14
C ASN A 60 -6.59 -1.95 -5.96
N THR A 61 -7.71 -1.54 -5.38
CA THR A 61 -8.67 -0.66 -6.05
C THR A 61 -8.06 0.70 -6.40
N LEU A 62 -7.26 1.29 -5.50
CA LEU A 62 -6.57 2.56 -5.74
C LEU A 62 -5.51 2.42 -6.83
N MET A 63 -4.74 1.32 -6.83
CA MET A 63 -3.75 1.04 -7.86
C MET A 63 -4.38 0.86 -9.25
N ASP A 64 -5.48 0.11 -9.35
CA ASP A 64 -6.19 -0.15 -10.61
C ASP A 64 -6.81 1.13 -11.22
N ASN A 65 -7.20 2.08 -10.37
CA ASN A 65 -7.83 3.33 -10.79
C ASN A 65 -6.88 4.54 -10.77
N ALA A 66 -5.58 4.33 -10.53
CA ALA A 66 -4.61 5.42 -10.43
C ALA A 66 -4.38 6.08 -11.79
N THR A 67 -4.49 7.41 -11.83
CA THR A 67 -4.00 8.21 -12.96
C THR A 67 -2.51 8.52 -12.75
N LEU A 68 -1.68 8.17 -13.73
CA LEU A 68 -0.23 8.27 -13.74
C LEU A 68 0.28 9.23 -14.83
#